data_AF-A0A3E0PJ53-F1
#
_entry.id   AF-A0A3E0PJ53-F1
#
_cell.length_a   1.000
_cell.length_b   1.000
_cell.length_c   1.000
_cell.angle_alpha   90.00
_cell.angle_beta   90.00
_cell.angle_gamma   90.00
#
_symmetry.space_group_name_H-M   'P 1'
#
loop_
_entity.id
_entity.type
_entity.pdbx_description
1 polymer ?
#
loop_
_entity_poly.entity_id
_entity_poly.type
_entity_poly.pdbx_seq_one_letter_code
_entity_poly.pdbx_strand_id
1 'polypeptide(L)'
;MYSGFTESFEILPTFLLNASVAAITEARFAKICGEISKDRESIVRHNPIGTEEEILLWMLLSVLISYLSLSETETPCFSGTPDAHTYKKAIHHVLKNRRETNFDIEKHLSRMLKSKNTSHR
;
A
#
# COMPACT_ATOMS: atom_id res chain seq x y z
N MET A 1 -0.49 1.78 -63.87
CA MET A 1 -0.14 3.03 -63.17
C MET A 1 -1.23 3.31 -62.15
N TYR A 2 -1.01 2.94 -60.89
CA TYR A 2 -1.58 3.65 -59.75
C TYR A 2 -0.47 3.75 -58.71
N SER A 3 -0.14 5.01 -58.47
CA SER A 3 0.87 5.56 -57.59
C SER A 3 0.49 5.38 -56.11
N GLY A 4 1.47 4.95 -55.33
CA GLY A 4 1.78 5.49 -54.00
C GLY A 4 0.71 5.44 -52.93
N PHE A 5 0.86 4.51 -52.00
CA PHE A 5 0.69 4.82 -50.58
C PHE A 5 1.64 3.93 -49.77
N THR A 6 2.80 4.50 -49.41
CA THR A 6 3.71 3.96 -48.43
C THR A 6 3.18 4.34 -47.06
N GLU A 7 2.36 3.49 -46.44
CA GLU A 7 2.12 3.58 -45.01
C GLU A 7 3.22 2.82 -44.28
N SER A 8 4.20 3.61 -43.86
CA SER A 8 5.13 3.28 -42.78
C SER A 8 4.33 2.71 -41.62
N PHE A 9 4.47 1.41 -41.35
CA PHE A 9 4.11 0.87 -40.04
C PHE A 9 5.06 1.53 -39.04
N GLU A 10 4.62 2.66 -38.51
CA GLU A 10 5.23 3.25 -37.33
C GLU A 10 5.22 2.17 -36.26
N ILE A 11 6.42 1.77 -35.86
CA ILE A 11 6.68 1.04 -34.64
C ILE A 11 5.98 1.84 -33.55
N LEU A 12 4.82 1.37 -33.12
CA LEU A 12 4.14 1.92 -31.95
C LEU A 12 5.20 1.97 -30.85
N PRO A 13 5.46 3.17 -30.26
CA PRO A 13 6.46 3.26 -29.23
C PRO A 13 6.09 2.24 -28.15
N THR A 14 7.08 1.52 -27.66
CA THR A 14 7.02 0.58 -26.53
C THR A 14 6.64 1.28 -25.21
N PHE A 15 5.83 2.33 -25.27
CA PHE A 15 5.26 3.11 -24.18
C PHE A 15 3.84 2.70 -23.82
N LEU A 16 3.26 1.74 -24.55
CA LEU A 16 2.02 1.04 -24.16
C LEU A 16 2.32 -0.37 -23.64
N LEU A 17 3.19 -0.47 -22.63
CA LEU A 17 3.07 -1.57 -21.69
C LEU A 17 2.11 -1.11 -20.59
N ASN A 18 0.87 -1.57 -20.70
CA ASN A 18 -0.15 -1.51 -19.66
C ASN A 18 0.46 -1.74 -18.27
N ALA A 19 0.44 -0.72 -17.42
CA ALA A 19 -0.15 -0.76 -16.10
C ALA A 19 0.27 0.49 -15.32
N SER A 20 -0.70 1.26 -14.85
CA SER A 20 -0.53 2.11 -13.68
C SER A 20 -0.28 1.22 -12.45
N VAL A 21 0.83 0.49 -12.38
CA VAL A 21 1.26 -0.14 -11.14
C VAL A 21 1.80 1.01 -10.30
N ALA A 22 0.90 1.69 -9.59
CA ALA A 22 1.28 2.69 -8.61
C ALA A 22 2.32 2.03 -7.69
N ALA A 23 3.55 2.52 -7.74
CA ALA A 23 4.64 2.09 -6.90
C ALA A 23 4.82 3.12 -5.78
N ILE A 24 5.23 2.65 -4.60
CA ILE A 24 5.43 3.51 -3.43
C ILE A 24 6.92 3.63 -3.12
N THR A 25 7.36 4.86 -2.85
CA THR A 25 8.69 5.14 -2.30
C THR A 25 8.72 4.86 -0.80
N GLU A 26 9.91 4.62 -0.25
CA GLU A 26 10.09 4.51 1.20
C GLU A 26 9.59 5.77 1.93
N ALA A 27 9.91 6.96 1.42
CA ALA A 27 9.51 8.22 2.03
C ALA A 27 7.98 8.35 2.11
N ARG A 28 7.27 7.94 1.05
CA ARG A 28 5.81 7.97 1.04
C ARG A 28 5.22 6.93 2.01
N PHE A 29 5.75 5.71 2.03
CA PHE A 29 5.32 4.68 2.97
C PHE A 29 5.55 5.10 4.43
N ALA A 30 6.72 5.66 4.74
CA ALA A 30 7.06 6.19 6.05
C ALA A 30 6.12 7.33 6.46
N LYS A 31 5.76 8.21 5.51
CA LYS A 31 4.80 9.29 5.76
C LYS A 31 3.42 8.74 6.15
N ILE A 32 2.88 7.78 5.39
CA ILE A 32 1.59 7.14 5.68
C ILE A 32 1.61 6.49 7.08
N CYS A 33 2.66 5.73 7.39
CA CYS A 33 2.84 5.12 8.71
C CYS A 33 2.88 6.19 9.82
N GLY A 34 3.54 7.33 9.55
CA GLY A 34 3.60 8.46 10.48
C GLY A 34 2.24 9.14 10.70
N GLU A 35 1.44 9.32 9.65
CA GLU A 35 0.09 9.91 9.74
C GLU A 35 -0.84 9.00 10.54
N ILE A 36 -0.87 7.70 10.24
CA ILE A 36 -1.64 6.70 11.01
C ILE A 36 -1.21 6.68 12.49
N SER A 37 0.09 6.76 12.76
CA SER A 37 0.58 6.83 14.13
C SER A 37 0.14 8.09 14.88
N LYS A 38 0.04 9.24 14.19
CA LYS A 38 -0.41 10.50 14.81
C LYS A 38 -1.90 10.44 15.13
N ASP A 39 -2.68 9.85 14.24
CA ASP A 39 -4.14 9.73 14.38
C ASP A 39 -4.57 8.49 15.16
N ARG A 40 -3.61 7.74 15.73
CA ARG A 40 -3.83 6.47 16.46
C ARG A 40 -5.04 6.51 17.38
N GLU A 41 -5.10 7.47 18.29
CA GLU A 41 -6.18 7.54 19.29
C GLU A 41 -7.56 7.70 18.65
N SER A 42 -7.63 8.48 17.56
CA SER A 42 -8.86 8.65 16.80
C SER A 42 -9.22 7.36 16.07
N ILE A 43 -8.27 6.74 15.38
CA ILE A 43 -8.49 5.51 14.61
C ILE A 43 -8.98 4.39 15.54
N VAL A 44 -8.32 4.17 16.68
CA VAL A 44 -8.69 3.13 17.65
C VAL A 44 -10.07 3.41 18.27
N ARG A 45 -10.37 4.67 18.61
CA ARG A 45 -11.67 5.05 19.19
C ARG A 45 -12.85 4.77 18.26
N HIS A 46 -12.68 4.96 16.95
CA HIS A 46 -13.74 4.74 15.96
C HIS A 46 -13.85 3.28 15.52
N ASN A 47 -12.86 2.44 15.83
CA ASN A 47 -12.82 1.04 15.40
C ASN A 47 -12.63 0.13 16.63
N PRO A 48 -13.67 -0.13 17.43
CA PRO A 48 -13.53 -0.86 18.70
C PRO A 48 -13.37 -2.38 18.54
N ILE A 49 -13.27 -2.89 17.30
CA ILE A 49 -13.20 -4.33 17.03
C ILE A 49 -11.74 -4.70 16.74
N GLY A 50 -11.20 -5.59 17.58
CA GLY A 50 -9.82 -6.03 17.52
C GLY A 50 -8.89 -5.29 18.47
N THR A 51 -7.64 -5.71 18.48
CA THR A 51 -6.56 -5.06 19.21
C THR A 51 -6.11 -3.80 18.49
N GLU A 52 -5.49 -2.88 19.23
CA GLU A 52 -4.92 -1.65 18.67
C GLU A 52 -3.95 -1.93 17.50
N GLU A 53 -3.14 -2.98 17.59
CA GLU A 53 -2.23 -3.37 16.52
C GLU A 53 -2.99 -3.80 15.25
N GLU A 54 -4.03 -4.63 15.41
CA GLU A 54 -4.88 -5.07 14.28
C GLU A 54 -5.55 -3.89 13.60
N ILE A 55 -6.13 -2.97 14.37
CA ILE A 55 -6.82 -1.79 13.85
C ILE A 55 -5.87 -0.91 13.03
N LEU A 56 -4.67 -0.64 13.54
CA LEU A 56 -3.70 0.22 12.84
C LEU A 56 -3.16 -0.45 11.57
N LEU A 57 -2.91 -1.75 11.62
CA LEU A 57 -2.44 -2.51 10.44
C LEU A 57 -3.54 -2.65 9.38
N TRP A 58 -4.79 -2.88 9.79
CA TRP A 58 -5.94 -2.89 8.91
C TRP A 58 -6.15 -1.53 8.24
N MET A 59 -6.01 -0.45 9.00
CA MET A 59 -6.13 0.90 8.45
C MET A 59 -5.00 1.18 7.46
N LEU A 60 -3.76 0.80 7.78
CA LEU A 60 -2.64 0.91 6.83
C LEU A 60 -2.91 0.12 5.55
N LEU A 61 -3.35 -1.14 5.66
CA LEU A 61 -3.69 -1.96 4.50
C LEU A 61 -4.77 -1.30 3.64
N SER A 62 -5.81 -0.74 4.25
CA SER A 62 -6.90 -0.07 3.54
C SER A 62 -6.41 1.18 2.79
N VAL A 63 -5.52 1.98 3.41
CA VAL A 63 -4.87 3.12 2.74
C VAL A 63 -4.01 2.63 1.58
N LEU A 64 -3.25 1.54 1.74
CA LEU A 64 -2.41 1.00 0.67
C LEU A 64 -3.23 0.48 -0.52
N ILE A 65 -4.33 -0.24 -0.26
CA ILE A 65 -5.24 -0.73 -1.31
C ILE A 65 -5.74 0.45 -2.15
N SER A 66 -6.22 1.52 -1.50
CA SER A 66 -6.70 2.73 -2.16
C SER A 66 -5.58 3.49 -2.89
N TYR A 67 -4.46 3.76 -2.20
CA TYR A 67 -3.33 4.52 -2.73
C TYR A 67 -2.70 3.86 -3.95
N LEU A 68 -2.56 2.53 -3.93
CA LEU A 68 -1.96 1.76 -5.01
C LEU A 68 -3.01 1.35 -6.06
N SER A 69 -4.29 1.70 -5.87
CA SER A 69 -5.40 1.34 -6.75
C SER A 69 -5.41 -0.16 -7.06
N LEU A 70 -5.35 -0.99 -6.01
CA LEU A 70 -5.42 -2.44 -6.16
C LEU A 70 -6.78 -2.85 -6.74
N SER A 71 -6.76 -3.75 -7.71
CA SER A 71 -7.98 -4.41 -8.18
C SER A 71 -8.53 -5.36 -7.13
N GLU A 72 -9.80 -5.75 -7.25
CA GLU A 72 -10.42 -6.74 -6.35
C GLU A 72 -9.63 -8.06 -6.32
N THR A 73 -9.08 -8.48 -7.47
CA THR A 73 -8.27 -9.70 -7.60
C THR A 73 -6.91 -9.63 -6.92
N GLU A 74 -6.38 -8.42 -6.68
CA GLU A 74 -5.10 -8.19 -6.01
C GLU A 74 -5.27 -7.90 -4.52
N THR A 75 -6.51 -7.63 -4.09
CA THR A 75 -6.82 -7.33 -2.71
C THR A 75 -6.77 -8.61 -1.88
N PRO A 76 -5.95 -8.66 -0.81
CA PRO A 76 -5.86 -9.85 0.03
C PRO A 76 -7.23 -10.24 0.60
N CYS A 77 -7.68 -11.46 0.32
CA CYS A 77 -8.85 -12.05 0.94
C CYS A 77 -8.41 -12.95 2.09
N PHE A 78 -8.99 -12.75 3.27
CA PHE A 78 -8.66 -13.53 4.46
C PHE A 78 -9.72 -14.60 4.70
N SER A 79 -9.30 -15.85 4.94
CA SER A 79 -10.19 -16.89 5.42
C SER A 79 -10.26 -16.86 6.95
N GLY A 80 -11.42 -16.49 7.50
CA GLY A 80 -11.65 -16.42 8.94
C GLY A 80 -11.40 -15.04 9.56
N THR A 81 -11.09 -15.00 10.86
CA THR A 81 -10.84 -13.75 11.60
C THR A 81 -9.37 -13.34 11.45
N PRO A 82 -9.05 -12.27 10.72
CA PRO A 82 -7.68 -11.82 10.53
C PRO A 82 -7.09 -11.27 11.84
N ASP A 83 -5.85 -11.65 12.12
CA ASP A 83 -5.05 -11.14 13.24
C ASP A 83 -3.96 -10.17 12.78
N ALA A 84 -3.21 -9.59 13.72
CA ALA A 84 -2.11 -8.68 13.41
C ALA A 84 -1.07 -9.29 12.46
N HIS A 85 -0.76 -10.58 12.61
CA HIS A 85 0.18 -11.29 11.76
C HIS A 85 -0.33 -11.42 10.32
N THR A 86 -1.61 -11.68 10.18
CA THR A 86 -2.32 -11.76 8.90
C THR A 86 -2.26 -10.43 8.16
N TYR A 87 -2.51 -9.31 8.84
CA TYR A 87 -2.38 -7.99 8.22
C TYR A 87 -0.93 -7.65 7.84
N LYS A 88 0.07 -7.97 8.67
CA LYS A 88 1.49 -7.77 8.30
C LYS A 88 1.83 -8.53 7.02
N LYS A 89 1.46 -9.81 6.94
CA LYS A 89 1.69 -10.63 5.73
C LYS A 89 1.01 -10.03 4.50
N ALA A 90 -0.22 -9.55 4.64
CA ALA A 90 -0.92 -8.87 3.56
C ALA A 90 -0.20 -7.61 3.09
N ILE A 91 0.25 -6.76 4.01
CA ILE A 91 1.03 -5.55 3.66
C ILE A 91 2.31 -5.92 2.92
N HIS A 92 3.06 -6.93 3.38
CA HIS A 92 4.24 -7.44 2.68
C HIS A 92 3.91 -7.95 1.29
N HIS A 93 2.81 -8.68 1.14
CA HIS A 93 2.38 -9.21 -0.14
C HIS A 93 2.03 -8.09 -1.13
N VAL A 94 1.21 -7.12 -0.70
CA VAL A 94 0.81 -5.95 -1.49
C VAL A 94 2.03 -5.14 -1.95
N LEU A 95 3.02 -4.97 -1.07
CA LEU A 95 4.22 -4.20 -1.36
C LEU A 95 5.31 -5.00 -2.11
N LYS A 96 5.18 -6.32 -2.27
CA LYS A 96 6.23 -7.17 -2.86
C LYS A 96 6.70 -6.67 -4.23
N ASN A 97 5.75 -6.32 -5.10
CA ASN A 97 5.98 -5.88 -6.48
C ASN A 97 5.59 -4.41 -6.72
N ARG A 98 5.29 -3.65 -5.65
CA ARG A 98 4.79 -2.27 -5.72
C ARG A 98 5.68 -1.27 -5.00
N ARG A 99 6.93 -1.65 -4.74
CA ARG A 99 7.96 -0.76 -4.18
C ARG A 99 8.82 -0.23 -5.30
N GLU A 100 9.01 1.08 -5.34
CA GLU A 100 9.92 1.71 -6.31
C GLU A 100 11.37 1.30 -6.05
N THR A 101 11.74 1.21 -4.77
CA THR A 101 13.03 0.68 -4.31
C THR A 101 12.82 -0.29 -3.15
N ASN A 102 13.72 -1.26 -3.00
CA ASN A 102 13.66 -2.15 -1.85
C ASN A 102 13.97 -1.37 -0.56
N PHE A 103 12.99 -1.30 0.35
CA PHE A 103 13.14 -0.75 1.69
C PHE A 103 12.59 -1.69 2.76
N ASP A 104 12.99 -1.45 4.01
CA ASP A 104 12.63 -2.25 5.18
C ASP A 104 11.22 -1.88 5.69
N ILE A 105 10.23 -2.69 5.28
CA ILE A 105 8.83 -2.52 5.68
C ILE A 105 8.68 -2.68 7.21
N GLU A 106 9.36 -3.66 7.81
CA GLU A 106 9.22 -4.01 9.23
C GLU A 106 9.71 -2.88 10.14
N LYS A 107 10.77 -2.18 9.74
CA LYS A 107 11.24 -0.97 10.45
C LYS A 107 10.15 0.09 10.57
N HIS A 108 9.41 0.35 9.50
CA HIS A 108 8.34 1.36 9.49
C HIS A 108 7.10 0.90 10.26
N LEU A 109 6.70 -0.37 10.09
CA LEU A 109 5.60 -0.97 10.85
C LEU A 109 5.88 -0.98 12.36
N SER A 110 7.06 -1.44 12.76
CA SER A 110 7.47 -1.46 14.17
C SER A 110 7.46 -0.06 14.78
N ARG A 111 7.94 0.95 14.05
CA ARG A 111 7.90 2.34 14.51
C ARG A 111 6.48 2.87 14.62
N MET A 112 5.63 2.61 13.62
CA MET A 112 4.21 2.98 13.65
C MET A 112 3.56 2.42 14.89
N LEU A 113 3.77 1.13 15.21
CA LEU A 113 3.13 0.41 16.30
C LEU A 113 3.68 0.78 17.69
N LYS A 114 4.98 1.05 17.82
CA LYS A 114 5.62 1.44 19.11
C LYS A 114 5.34 2.86 19.55
N SER A 115 4.95 3.74 18.64
CA SER A 115 4.70 5.15 18.93
C SER A 115 3.45 5.32 19.80
N LYS A 116 3.62 5.08 21.11
CA LYS A 116 2.75 5.62 22.15
C LYS A 116 3.24 7.05 22.36
N ASN A 117 2.48 8.04 21.91
CA ASN A 117 2.78 9.43 22.21
C ASN A 117 2.84 9.58 23.73
N THR A 118 4.05 9.65 24.29
CA THR A 118 4.29 10.26 25.59
C THR A 118 4.12 11.76 25.43
N SER A 119 2.88 12.20 25.23
CA SER A 119 2.51 13.61 25.36
C SER A 119 1.98 13.80 26.77
N HIS A 120 2.89 13.76 27.76
CA HIS A 120 2.60 14.33 29.07
C HIS A 120 2.69 15.85 28.93
N ARG A 121 1.53 16.48 29.12
CA ARG A 121 1.39 17.89 29.47
C ARG A 121 2.22 18.24 30.70
#